data_AF-A0A957Z695-F1
#
_entry.id   AF-A0A957Z695-F1
#
_cell.length_a   1.000
_cell.length_b   1.000
_cell.length_c   1.000
_cell.angle_alpha   90.00
_cell.angle_beta   90.00
_cell.angle_gamma   90.00
#
_symmetry.space_group_name_H-M   'P 1'
#
loop_
_entity.id
_entity.type
_entity.pdbx_description
1 polymer ?
#
loop_
_entity_poly.entity_id
_entity_poly.type
_entity_poly.pdbx_seq_one_letter_code
_entity_poly.pdbx_strand_id
1 'polypeptide(L)'
;LEGDHVARIMETLVARRELFDLVGGFDEALHVAEDVDWYARVADAGYPVNVVEKVLLHKRVHGVNSSLTAATHNHNLLTALRASAARKRGSAGKGTEGDGTNR
;
A
#
# COMPACT_ATOMS: atom_id res chain seq x y z
N LEU A 1 1.20 -15.11 15.18
CA LEU A 1 0.72 -14.42 13.96
C LEU A 1 -0.57 -15.10 13.56
N GLU A 2 -1.64 -14.84 14.31
CA GLU A 2 -2.97 -15.41 14.05
C GLU A 2 -3.94 -14.25 13.91
N GLY A 3 -4.60 -14.19 12.77
CA GLY A 3 -5.50 -13.13 12.37
C GLY A 3 -5.77 -13.23 10.87
N ASP A 4 -6.98 -12.86 10.44
CA ASP A 4 -7.26 -12.73 9.02
C ASP A 4 -6.55 -11.47 8.51
N HIS A 5 -5.64 -11.66 7.56
CA HIS A 5 -4.84 -10.55 7.01
C HIS A 5 -5.26 -10.34 5.57
N VAL A 6 -5.86 -9.17 5.33
CA VAL A 6 -6.19 -8.73 3.99
C VAL A 6 -4.89 -8.54 3.22
N ALA A 7 -4.67 -9.40 2.23
CA ALA A 7 -3.59 -9.23 1.28
C ALA A 7 -3.87 -7.95 0.46
N ARG A 8 -2.96 -6.97 0.55
CA ARG A 8 -3.05 -5.70 -0.19
C ARG A 8 -2.46 -5.88 -1.59
N ILE A 9 -3.14 -6.70 -2.39
CA ILE A 9 -2.79 -6.98 -3.77
C ILE A 9 -3.91 -6.41 -4.63
N MET A 10 -3.57 -5.68 -5.69
CA MET A 10 -4.58 -5.09 -6.56
C MET A 10 -5.11 -6.14 -7.54
N GLU A 11 -6.08 -6.91 -7.07
CA GLU A 11 -6.80 -7.89 -7.90
C GLU A 11 -8.19 -7.37 -8.30
N THR A 12 -8.99 -6.98 -7.32
CA THR A 12 -10.29 -6.33 -7.53
C THR A 12 -10.35 -5.07 -6.68
N LEU A 13 -10.15 -3.92 -7.31
CA LEU A 13 -10.20 -2.62 -6.67
C LEU A 13 -11.22 -1.73 -7.35
N VAL A 14 -12.00 -1.01 -6.54
CA VAL A 14 -12.71 0.20 -6.97
C VAL A 14 -12.22 1.34 -6.09
N ALA A 15 -11.75 2.41 -6.72
CA ALA A 15 -11.28 3.62 -6.06
C ALA A 15 -11.84 4.86 -6.77
N ARG A 16 -12.03 5.95 -6.02
CA ARG A 16 -12.35 7.25 -6.62
C ARG A 16 -11.14 7.73 -7.43
N ARG A 17 -11.37 8.33 -8.60
CA ARG A 17 -10.29 8.92 -9.41
C ARG A 17 -9.47 9.93 -8.60
N GLU A 18 -10.14 10.78 -7.83
CA GLU A 18 -9.52 11.79 -6.97
C GLU A 18 -8.51 11.21 -5.97
N LEU A 19 -8.67 9.93 -5.58
CA LEU A 19 -7.70 9.28 -4.69
C LEU A 19 -6.35 9.08 -5.39
N PHE A 20 -6.33 8.80 -6.69
CA PHE A 20 -5.09 8.73 -7.46
C PHE A 20 -4.45 10.10 -7.63
N ASP A 21 -5.26 11.16 -7.79
CA ASP A 21 -4.75 12.53 -7.87
C ASP A 21 -4.09 12.97 -6.55
N LEU A 22 -4.62 12.51 -5.41
CA LEU A 22 -4.11 12.84 -4.06
C LEU A 22 -2.91 11.98 -3.65
N VAL A 23 -2.92 10.68 -3.95
CA VAL A 23 -1.89 9.72 -3.50
C VAL A 23 -0.77 9.55 -4.52
N GLY A 24 -1.02 9.90 -5.79
CA GLY A 24 -0.17 9.63 -6.94
C GLY A 24 -0.42 8.25 -7.55
N GLY A 25 0.04 8.06 -8.78
CA GLY A 25 -0.03 6.79 -9.52
C GLY A 25 0.90 5.70 -8.98
N PHE A 26 1.09 4.64 -9.75
CA PHE A 26 2.06 3.59 -9.45
C PHE A 26 3.49 4.09 -9.65
N ASP A 27 4.42 3.54 -8.88
CA ASP A 27 5.84 3.77 -9.12
C ASP A 27 6.30 2.86 -10.26
N GLU A 28 6.56 3.45 -11.43
CA GLU A 28 6.99 2.73 -12.63
C GLU A 28 8.36 2.04 -12.47
N ALA A 29 9.16 2.41 -11.46
CA ALA A 29 10.39 1.71 -11.14
C ALA A 29 10.13 0.31 -10.56
N LEU A 30 8.98 0.10 -9.92
CA LEU A 30 8.57 -1.18 -9.35
C LEU A 30 7.94 -2.05 -10.44
N HIS A 31 8.72 -2.96 -11.02
CA HIS A 31 8.23 -3.92 -12.01
C HIS A 31 7.26 -4.97 -11.43
N VAL A 32 7.24 -5.09 -10.10
CA VAL A 32 6.40 -5.97 -9.29
C VAL A 32 6.23 -5.31 -7.93
N ALA A 33 5.07 -5.43 -7.31
CA ALA A 33 4.70 -4.89 -5.98
C ALA A 33 4.43 -3.38 -5.95
N GLU A 34 4.24 -2.78 -7.13
CA GLU A 34 3.76 -1.41 -7.32
C GLU A 34 2.39 -1.17 -6.67
N ASP A 35 1.55 -2.19 -6.68
CA ASP A 35 0.23 -2.21 -6.06
C ASP A 35 0.32 -2.19 -4.53
N VAL A 36 1.25 -2.97 -3.97
CA VAL A 36 1.53 -3.00 -2.53
C VAL A 36 2.06 -1.65 -2.05
N ASP A 37 3.00 -1.02 -2.79
CA ASP A 37 3.45 0.33 -2.46
C ASP A 37 2.31 1.35 -2.50
N TRP A 38 1.47 1.29 -3.54
CA TRP A 38 0.33 2.20 -3.66
C TRP A 38 -0.64 2.07 -2.50
N TYR A 39 -1.03 0.84 -2.12
CA TYR A 39 -1.85 0.61 -0.92
C TYR A 39 -1.18 1.09 0.37
N ALA A 40 0.15 0.94 0.47
CA ALA A 40 0.89 1.46 1.61
C ALA A 40 0.79 2.99 1.67
N ARG A 41 0.93 3.70 0.54
CA ARG A 41 0.76 5.16 0.49
C ARG A 41 -0.66 5.60 0.82
N VAL A 42 -1.69 4.92 0.32
CA VAL A 42 -3.10 5.19 0.67
C VAL A 42 -3.30 5.08 2.18
N ALA A 43 -2.80 4.00 2.80
CA ALA A 43 -2.91 3.79 4.25
C ALA A 43 -2.06 4.78 5.06
N ASP A 44 -0.84 5.09 4.60
CA ASP A 44 0.06 6.04 5.24
C ASP A 44 -0.50 7.47 5.21
N ALA A 45 -1.29 7.81 4.18
CA ALA A 45 -2.02 9.06 4.07
C ALA A 45 -3.35 9.08 4.86
N GLY A 46 -3.72 7.97 5.50
CA GLY A 46 -4.90 7.89 6.37
C GLY A 46 -6.24 7.73 5.63
N TYR A 47 -6.22 7.39 4.35
CA TYR A 47 -7.47 7.13 3.62
C TYR A 47 -8.06 5.76 4.00
N PRO A 48 -9.39 5.66 4.17
CA PRO A 48 -10.03 4.41 4.55
C PRO A 48 -10.01 3.40 3.39
N VAL A 49 -9.75 2.14 3.73
CA VAL A 49 -9.83 1.00 2.80
C VAL A 49 -10.80 -0.02 3.38
N ASN A 50 -11.82 -0.38 2.61
CA ASN A 50 -12.82 -1.37 2.99
C ASN A 50 -12.68 -2.61 2.11
N VAL A 51 -12.94 -3.78 2.68
CA VAL A 51 -12.95 -5.06 1.98
C VAL A 51 -14.39 -5.53 1.83
N VAL A 52 -14.73 -5.98 0.63
CA VAL A 52 -16.01 -6.65 0.37
C VAL A 52 -15.78 -8.14 0.60
N GLU A 53 -16.41 -8.69 1.64
CA GLU A 53 -16.34 -10.11 2.01
C GLU A 53 -17.14 -11.00 1.04
N LYS A 54 -16.81 -10.91 -0.25
CA LYS A 54 -17.40 -11.70 -1.32
C LYS A 54 -16.32 -12.05 -2.34
N VAL A 55 -16.40 -13.26 -2.89
CA VAL A 55 -15.57 -13.63 -4.03
C VAL A 55 -15.99 -12.81 -5.24
N LEU A 56 -15.13 -11.91 -5.70
CA LEU A 56 -15.36 -11.05 -6.87
C LEU A 56 -14.45 -11.41 -8.06
N LEU A 57 -13.44 -12.24 -7.84
CA LEU A 57 -12.48 -12.67 -8.86
C LEU A 57 -12.01 -14.10 -8.59
N HIS A 58 -11.80 -14.86 -9.66
CA HIS A 58 -10.99 -16.07 -9.63
C HIS A 58 -9.72 -15.84 -10.44
N LYS A 59 -8.59 -15.66 -9.74
CA LYS A 59 -7.28 -15.46 -10.38
C LYS A 59 -6.66 -16.79 -10.76
N ARG A 60 -6.15 -16.88 -12.00
CA ARG A 60 -5.33 -18.00 -12.44
C ARG A 60 -3.89 -17.80 -12.01
N VAL A 61 -3.33 -18.75 -11.28
CA VAL A 61 -1.90 -18.80 -10.93
C VAL A 61 -1.23 -19.92 -11.73
N HIS A 62 -0.08 -19.62 -12.35
CA HIS A 62 0.74 -20.58 -13.11
C HIS A 62 2.24 -20.33 -12.87
N GLY A 63 3.09 -21.30 -13.22
CA GLY A 63 4.50 -21.33 -12.80
C GLY A 63 5.39 -20.17 -13.28
N VAL A 64 4.95 -19.41 -14.30
CA VAL A 64 5.65 -18.21 -14.80
C VAL A 64 5.02 -16.90 -14.31
N ASN A 65 4.26 -16.95 -13.21
CA ASN A 65 3.67 -15.75 -12.61
C ASN A 65 4.77 -14.88 -11.97
N SER A 66 5.18 -13.84 -12.68
CA SER A 66 6.21 -12.89 -12.26
C SER A 66 5.95 -12.27 -10.88
N SER A 67 4.69 -12.14 -10.47
CA SER A 67 4.30 -11.58 -9.17
C SER A 67 4.32 -12.60 -8.03
N LEU A 68 4.47 -13.91 -8.29
CA LEU A 68 4.45 -14.97 -7.26
C LEU A 68 5.74 -15.79 -7.19
N THR A 69 6.55 -15.85 -8.26
CA THR A 69 7.71 -16.76 -8.33
C THR A 69 9.05 -16.06 -8.53
N ALA A 70 9.09 -14.76 -8.80
CA ALA A 70 10.36 -14.06 -9.04
C ALA A 70 11.07 -13.68 -7.73
N ALA A 71 12.36 -13.98 -7.61
CA ALA A 71 13.20 -13.45 -6.52
C ALA A 71 13.16 -11.91 -6.43
N THR A 72 12.94 -11.25 -7.58
CA THR A 72 12.72 -9.81 -7.72
C THR A 72 11.48 -9.32 -6.95
N HIS A 73 10.43 -10.15 -6.81
CA HIS A 73 9.23 -9.81 -6.04
C HIS A 73 9.57 -9.50 -4.58
N ASN A 74 10.39 -10.34 -3.94
CA ASN A 74 10.79 -10.15 -2.54
C ASN A 74 11.59 -8.87 -2.35
N HIS A 75 12.50 -8.54 -3.28
CA HIS A 75 13.29 -7.31 -3.22
C HIS A 75 12.42 -6.05 -3.34
N ASN A 76 11.50 -6.03 -4.30
CA ASN A 76 10.60 -4.89 -4.50
C ASN A 76 9.64 -4.72 -3.33
N LEU A 77 9.11 -5.83 -2.78
CA LEU A 77 8.26 -5.80 -1.60
C LEU A 77 9.00 -5.20 -0.38
N LEU A 78 10.24 -5.63 -0.14
CA LEU A 78 11.07 -5.07 0.93
C LEU A 78 11.36 -3.58 0.71
N THR A 79 11.53 -3.15 -0.54
CA THR A 79 11.71 -1.74 -0.91
C THR A 79 10.46 -0.92 -0.57
N ALA A 80 9.27 -1.39 -0.97
CA ALA A 80 7.99 -0.75 -0.64
C ALA A 80 7.77 -0.66 0.88
N LEU A 81 8.05 -1.74 1.61
CA LEU A 81 7.93 -1.77 3.08
C LEU A 81 8.89 -0.76 3.75
N ARG A 82 10.13 -0.68 3.29
CA ARG A 82 11.12 0.29 3.79
C ARG A 82 10.66 1.72 3.55
N ALA A 83 10.12 2.01 2.36
CA ALA A 83 9.61 3.32 2.00
C ALA A 83 8.43 3.74 2.90
N SER A 84 7.47 2.83 3.14
CA SER A 84 6.36 3.08 4.08
C SER A 84 6.86 3.35 5.50
N ALA A 85 7.80 2.55 5.99
CA ALA A 85 8.38 2.77 7.32
C ALA A 85 9.07 4.14 7.43
N ALA A 86 9.74 4.60 6.37
CA ALA A 86 10.34 5.93 6.35
C ALA A 86 9.30 7.06 6.39
N ARG A 87 8.20 6.95 5.62
CA ARG A 87 7.09 7.91 5.65
C ARG A 87 6.48 8.05 7.04
N LYS A 88 6.21 6.92 7.70
CA LYS A 88 5.65 6.88 9.07
C LYS A 88 6.56 7.51 10.12
N ARG A 89 7.88 7.34 9.98
CA ARG A 89 8.85 8.00 10.88
C ARG A 89 8.91 9.50 10.65
N GLY A 90 8.78 9.96 9.41
CA GLY A 90 8.77 11.38 9.06
C GLY A 90 7.52 12.12 9.54
N SER A 91 6.36 11.46 9.54
CA SER A 91 5.10 12.04 10.04
C SER A 91 5.05 12.10 11.57
N ALA A 92 5.65 11.14 12.28
CA ALA A 92 5.76 11.16 13.75
C ALA A 92 6.61 12.32 14.30
N GLY A 93 7.47 12.93 13.48
CA GLY A 93 8.30 14.08 13.86
C GLY A 93 7.63 15.46 13.69
N LYS A 94 6.41 15.54 13.15
CA LYS A 94 5.69 16.82 12.93
C LYS A 94 4.58 17.12 13.95
N GLY A 95 4.48 16.35 15.03
CA GLY A 95 3.35 16.39 15.99
C GLY A 95 3.59 17.09 17.33
N THR A 96 4.71 17.78 17.54
CA THR A 96 5.03 18.45 18.82
C THR A 96 5.69 19.81 18.62
N GLU A 97 4.96 20.76 18.04
CA GLU A 97 5.23 22.20 18.22
C GLU A 97 3.91 22.95 18.04
N GLY A 98 3.30 23.30 19.17
CA GLY A 98 2.04 24.07 19.21
C GLY A 98 1.16 23.84 20.43
N ASP A 99 1.73 23.72 21.64
CA ASP A 99 1.02 24.06 22.88
C ASP A 99 1.55 25.39 23.40
N GLY A 100 0.65 26.31 23.73
CA GLY A 100 0.99 27.55 24.43
C GLY A 100 0.18 28.79 24.04
N THR A 101 -0.91 29.02 24.79
CA THR A 101 -1.50 30.34 25.10
C THR A 101 -2.39 30.92 23.97
N ASN A 102 -3.66 31.28 24.17
CA ASN A 102 -4.25 32.08 25.24
C ASN A 102 -5.79 31.91 25.27
N ARG A 103 -6.35 32.32 26.42
CA ARG A 103 -7.77 32.44 26.83
C ARG A 103 -8.76 32.90 25.77
#